data_AF-A0A2H0VA36-F1
#
_entry.id   AF-A0A2H0VA36-F1
#
_cell.length_a   1.000
_cell.length_b   1.000
_cell.length_c   1.000
_cell.angle_alpha   90.00
_cell.angle_beta   90.00
_cell.angle_gamma   90.00
#
_symmetry.space_group_name_H-M   'P 1'
#
loop_
_entity.id
_entity.type
_entity.pdbx_description
1 polymer ?
#
loop_
_entity_poly.entity_id
_entity_poly.type
_entity_poly.pdbx_seq_one_letter_code
_entity_poly.pdbx_strand_id
1 'polypeptide(L)'
;MGKCRVKLPPYLISLMETERNQNQTPKPENSPLKEIALFFWDLVKIVLVALIIIIPFRVLVAEPFVVSGSSMLPNFHNKDYLIIDRVSYKFKEPQRGDVIVLKFPKDTSQYFIKRIVGLPGEQIKFEQGSVVIVNKEYPGGMPLKESYLETSGQTLGKNEAVNLGSGEYYVLGDNRTASSDSRVWGILPTDDIVGKVWLRVFPLNNFGWFETPEYDF
;
A
#
# COMPACT_ATOMS: atom_id res chain seq x y z
N MET A 1 30.23 81.20 -8.98
CA MET A 1 29.40 81.58 -7.81
C MET A 1 29.19 80.36 -6.94
N GLY A 2 29.80 80.32 -5.76
CA GLY A 2 29.82 79.16 -4.87
C GLY A 2 28.48 78.93 -4.17
N LYS A 3 28.04 77.67 -4.11
CA LYS A 3 26.86 77.27 -3.33
C LYS A 3 27.16 77.44 -1.84
N CYS A 4 26.43 78.36 -1.20
CA CYS A 4 26.49 78.59 0.23
C CYS A 4 25.99 77.32 0.95
N ARG A 5 26.89 76.54 1.55
CA ARG A 5 26.52 75.47 2.47
C ARG A 5 26.07 76.13 3.77
N VAL A 6 24.77 76.19 3.98
CA VAL A 6 24.20 76.57 5.28
C VAL A 6 24.62 75.49 6.29
N LYS A 7 25.59 75.82 7.15
CA LYS A 7 25.92 75.00 8.32
C LYS A 7 24.80 75.19 9.34
N LEU A 8 24.03 74.15 9.62
CA LEU A 8 23.08 74.15 10.70
C LEU A 8 23.84 74.38 12.04
N PRO A 9 23.31 75.25 12.93
CA PRO A 9 23.87 75.42 14.26
C PRO A 9 23.95 74.09 15.01
N PRO A 10 25.01 73.83 15.81
CA PRO A 10 25.18 72.57 16.53
C PRO A 10 23.96 72.16 17.37
N TYR A 11 23.23 73.15 17.91
CA TYR A 11 22.02 72.94 18.70
C TYR A 11 20.82 72.41 17.89
N LEU A 12 20.71 72.76 16.61
CA LEU A 12 19.66 72.24 15.72
C LEU A 12 19.92 70.77 15.34
N ILE A 13 21.20 70.39 15.21
CA ILE A 13 21.59 69.00 14.99
C ILE A 13 21.28 68.17 16.24
N SER A 14 21.58 68.69 17.44
CA SER A 14 21.26 67.99 18.69
C SER A 14 19.76 67.84 18.92
N LEU A 15 18.95 68.85 18.58
CA LEU A 15 17.48 68.74 18.64
C LEU A 15 16.95 67.68 17.66
N MET A 16 17.47 67.65 16.42
CA MET A 16 17.09 66.63 15.43
C MET A 16 17.59 65.22 15.76
N GLU A 17 18.66 65.07 16.53
CA GLU A 17 19.11 63.79 17.09
C GLU A 17 18.28 63.38 18.32
N THR A 18 17.87 64.34 19.13
CA THR A 18 17.03 64.11 20.32
C THR A 18 15.64 63.63 19.92
N GLU A 19 15.02 64.24 18.90
CA GLU A 19 13.72 63.77 18.39
C GLU A 19 13.82 62.43 17.65
N ARG A 20 14.95 62.14 16.98
CA ARG A 20 15.18 60.82 16.37
C ARG A 20 15.34 59.70 17.42
N ASN A 21 15.93 60.01 18.58
CA ASN A 21 16.04 59.05 19.68
C ASN A 21 14.74 58.84 20.44
N GLN A 22 13.87 59.86 20.56
CA GLN A 22 12.59 59.70 21.25
C GLN A 22 11.55 58.89 20.46
N ASN A 23 11.68 58.80 19.12
CA ASN A 23 10.78 58.02 18.27
C ASN A 23 11.19 56.54 18.07
N GLN A 24 12.24 56.07 18.74
CA GLN A 24 12.49 54.63 18.86
C GLN A 24 11.68 54.10 20.02
N THR A 25 10.39 53.80 19.78
CA THR A 25 9.63 52.97 20.71
C THR A 25 10.36 51.64 20.88
N PRO A 26 10.69 51.19 22.11
CA PRO A 26 11.34 49.91 22.32
C PRO A 26 10.46 48.82 21.70
N LYS A 27 11.07 48.04 20.79
CA LYS A 27 10.45 46.85 20.19
C LYS A 27 9.94 45.99 21.36
N PRO A 28 8.66 45.61 21.42
CA PRO A 28 8.11 44.94 22.59
C PRO A 28 8.94 43.70 22.86
N GLU A 29 9.62 43.69 24.01
CA GLU A 29 10.30 42.54 24.57
C GLU A 29 9.21 41.48 24.78
N ASN A 30 9.13 40.51 23.86
CA ASN A 30 8.13 39.46 23.96
C ASN A 30 8.36 38.79 25.32
N SER A 31 7.32 38.74 26.16
CA SER A 31 7.47 38.04 27.42
C SER A 31 7.87 36.58 27.11
N PRO A 32 8.77 35.97 27.89
CA PRO A 32 9.23 34.60 27.63
C PRO A 32 8.05 33.61 27.54
N LEU A 33 6.94 33.90 28.23
CA LEU A 33 5.68 33.15 28.15
C LEU A 33 5.02 33.22 26.76
N LYS A 34 5.09 34.36 26.07
CA LYS A 34 4.54 34.54 24.72
C LYS A 34 5.37 33.79 23.68
N GLU A 35 6.69 33.80 23.80
CA GLU A 35 7.57 33.03 22.91
C GLU A 35 7.36 31.52 23.10
N ILE A 36 7.24 31.06 24.35
CA ILE A 36 6.89 29.68 24.67
C ILE A 36 5.51 29.31 24.09
N ALA A 37 4.49 30.15 24.26
CA ALA A 37 3.15 29.90 23.72
C ALA A 37 3.13 29.82 22.18
N LEU A 38 3.88 30.70 21.50
CA LEU A 38 4.02 30.66 20.05
C LEU A 38 4.71 29.37 19.58
N PHE A 39 5.77 28.94 20.27
CA PHE A 39 6.44 27.67 20.00
C PHE A 39 5.49 26.47 20.15
N PHE A 40 4.73 26.39 21.25
CA PHE A 40 3.75 25.32 21.45
C PHE A 40 2.65 25.35 20.38
N TRP A 41 2.21 26.54 19.96
CA TRP A 41 1.22 26.67 18.89
C TRP A 41 1.73 26.11 17.56
N ASP A 42 3.00 26.40 17.21
CA ASP A 42 3.61 25.85 16.01
C ASP A 42 3.82 24.34 16.11
N LEU A 43 4.17 23.81 17.28
CA LEU A 43 4.23 22.37 17.53
C LEU A 43 2.86 21.71 17.34
N VAL A 44 1.80 22.31 17.88
CA VAL A 44 0.42 21.81 17.72
C VAL A 44 0.02 21.78 16.24
N LYS A 45 0.34 22.81 15.46
CA LYS A 45 0.07 22.80 14.01
C LYS A 45 0.79 21.66 13.30
N ILE A 46 2.07 21.43 13.59
CA ILE A 46 2.84 20.33 12.98
C ILE A 46 2.21 18.98 13.33
N VAL A 47 1.87 18.77 14.60
CA VAL A 47 1.20 17.53 15.05
C VAL A 47 -0.15 17.37 14.36
N LEU A 48 -0.95 18.43 14.25
CA LEU A 48 -2.24 18.40 13.58
C LEU A 48 -2.10 18.00 12.10
N VAL A 49 -1.18 18.64 11.37
CA VAL A 49 -0.91 18.32 9.96
C VAL A 49 -0.43 16.88 9.82
N ALA A 50 0.48 16.42 10.70
CA ALA A 50 0.94 15.04 10.69
C ALA A 50 -0.21 14.05 10.93
N LEU A 51 -1.10 14.31 11.88
CA LEU A 51 -2.27 13.46 12.14
C LEU A 51 -3.24 13.43 10.96
N ILE A 52 -3.49 14.58 10.32
CA ILE A 52 -4.36 14.69 9.14
C ILE A 52 -3.81 13.88 7.97
N ILE A 53 -2.49 13.70 7.87
CA ILE A 53 -1.88 12.88 6.82
C ILE A 53 -1.82 11.39 7.23
N ILE A 54 -1.35 11.10 8.45
CA ILE A 54 -1.09 9.74 8.93
C ILE A 54 -2.39 8.96 9.14
N ILE A 55 -3.44 9.59 9.68
CA ILE A 55 -4.68 8.88 9.99
C ILE A 55 -5.38 8.37 8.72
N PRO A 56 -5.65 9.20 7.69
CA PRO A 56 -6.22 8.71 6.44
C PRO A 56 -5.31 7.69 5.75
N PHE A 57 -4.00 7.91 5.76
CA PHE A 57 -3.06 6.95 5.19
C PHE A 57 -3.18 5.56 5.86
N ARG A 58 -3.21 5.51 7.19
CA ARG A 58 -3.40 4.25 7.93
C ARG A 58 -4.74 3.59 7.67
N VAL A 59 -5.82 4.36 7.66
CA VAL A 59 -7.18 3.81 7.54
C VAL A 59 -7.48 3.38 6.10
N LEU A 60 -6.93 4.07 5.11
CA LEU A 60 -7.27 3.84 3.70
C LEU A 60 -6.30 2.93 2.98
N VAL A 61 -5.00 3.00 3.28
CA VAL A 61 -3.96 2.39 2.44
C VAL A 61 -3.32 1.16 3.08
N ALA A 62 -3.10 1.16 4.39
CA ALA A 62 -2.21 0.19 5.04
C ALA A 62 -2.92 -0.60 6.15
N GLU A 63 -3.73 -1.60 5.76
CA GLU A 63 -4.34 -2.49 6.74
C GLU A 63 -3.39 -3.66 7.09
N PRO A 64 -3.17 -3.93 8.38
CA PRO A 64 -2.35 -5.07 8.79
C PRO A 64 -3.10 -6.40 8.71
N PHE A 65 -2.39 -7.45 8.31
CA PHE A 65 -2.89 -8.83 8.30
C PHE A 65 -1.85 -9.82 8.83
N VAL A 66 -2.27 -10.83 9.59
CA VAL A 66 -1.38 -11.88 10.10
C VAL A 66 -1.68 -13.19 9.40
N VAL A 67 -0.67 -13.73 8.70
CA VAL A 67 -0.79 -15.01 8.01
C VAL A 67 -1.01 -16.12 9.03
N SER A 68 -1.98 -16.98 8.73
CA SER A 68 -2.30 -18.17 9.52
C SER A 68 -2.25 -19.43 8.66
N GLY A 69 -1.51 -20.43 9.11
CA GLY A 69 -1.34 -21.70 8.41
C GLY A 69 -0.18 -21.72 7.40
N SER A 70 -0.16 -22.77 6.57
CA SER A 70 0.96 -23.10 5.68
C SER A 70 0.62 -23.06 4.18
N SER A 71 -0.59 -22.64 3.82
CA SER A 71 -1.11 -22.70 2.44
C SER A 71 -0.34 -21.86 1.41
N MET A 72 0.47 -20.92 1.88
CA MET A 72 1.25 -19.99 1.06
C MET A 72 2.76 -20.18 1.24
N LEU A 73 3.19 -21.27 1.90
CA LEU A 73 4.61 -21.63 1.91
C LEU A 73 5.09 -21.92 0.48
N PRO A 74 6.36 -21.65 0.18
CA PRO A 74 7.40 -21.08 1.06
C PRO A 74 7.37 -19.55 1.08
N ASN A 75 6.56 -18.92 0.22
CA ASN A 75 6.58 -17.48 0.04
C ASN A 75 6.02 -16.71 1.24
N PHE A 76 5.08 -17.29 1.99
CA PHE A 76 4.49 -16.71 3.19
C PHE A 76 4.39 -17.73 4.32
N HIS A 77 4.95 -17.37 5.46
CA HIS A 77 5.03 -18.21 6.64
C HIS A 77 3.95 -17.85 7.65
N ASN A 78 3.55 -18.84 8.45
CA ASN A 78 2.66 -18.61 9.57
C ASN A 78 3.23 -17.52 10.49
N LYS A 79 2.38 -16.57 10.90
CA LYS A 79 2.73 -15.37 11.68
C LYS A 79 3.49 -14.27 10.94
N ASP A 80 3.65 -14.36 9.62
CA ASP A 80 4.04 -13.20 8.84
C ASP A 80 3.04 -12.06 9.05
N TYR A 81 3.57 -10.87 9.32
CA TYR A 81 2.77 -9.65 9.45
C TYR A 81 2.87 -8.87 8.14
N LEU A 82 1.74 -8.75 7.47
CA LEU A 82 1.61 -8.19 6.15
C LEU A 82 0.87 -6.85 6.20
N ILE A 83 1.18 -5.97 5.26
CA ILE A 83 0.40 -4.79 4.95
C ILE A 83 -0.28 -5.02 3.60
N ILE A 84 -1.59 -4.81 3.57
CA ILE A 84 -2.39 -4.93 2.35
C ILE A 84 -2.83 -3.56 1.84
N ASP A 85 -2.84 -3.41 0.53
CA ASP A 85 -3.35 -2.27 -0.20
C ASP A 85 -4.77 -2.57 -0.73
N ARG A 86 -5.75 -1.82 -0.20
CA ARG A 86 -7.15 -1.88 -0.65
C ARG A 86 -7.49 -0.87 -1.74
N VAL A 87 -6.67 0.16 -1.89
CA VAL A 87 -6.96 1.31 -2.74
C VAL A 87 -6.67 0.96 -4.19
N SER A 88 -5.61 0.19 -4.46
CA SER A 88 -5.27 -0.22 -5.82
C SER A 88 -6.44 -0.85 -6.56
N TYR A 89 -7.22 -1.72 -5.91
CA TYR A 89 -8.35 -2.40 -6.54
C TYR A 89 -9.62 -1.55 -6.73
N LYS A 90 -9.63 -0.30 -6.23
CA LYS A 90 -10.68 0.66 -6.58
C LYS A 90 -10.45 1.32 -7.94
N PHE A 91 -9.22 1.27 -8.44
CA PHE A 91 -8.82 1.97 -9.68
C PHE A 91 -8.24 1.03 -10.74
N LYS A 92 -7.82 -0.18 -10.35
CA LYS A 92 -7.22 -1.18 -11.22
C LYS A 92 -7.82 -2.55 -10.92
N GLU A 93 -8.01 -3.36 -11.96
CA GLU A 93 -8.46 -4.73 -11.75
C GLU A 93 -7.33 -5.59 -11.16
N PRO A 94 -7.65 -6.56 -10.29
CA PRO A 94 -6.70 -7.57 -9.84
C PRO A 94 -6.02 -8.31 -11.00
N GLN A 95 -4.71 -8.48 -10.88
CA GLN A 95 -3.89 -9.07 -11.94
C GLN A 95 -3.45 -10.49 -11.58
N ARG A 96 -3.13 -11.29 -12.61
CA ARG A 96 -2.61 -12.64 -12.40
C ARG A 96 -1.29 -12.55 -11.64
N GLY A 97 -1.10 -13.43 -10.67
CA GLY A 97 0.06 -13.45 -9.80
C GLY A 97 -0.06 -12.57 -8.57
N ASP A 98 -1.05 -11.68 -8.50
CA ASP A 98 -1.30 -10.91 -7.28
C ASP A 98 -1.57 -11.85 -6.11
N VAL A 99 -0.91 -11.59 -4.98
CA VAL A 99 -1.25 -12.23 -3.72
C VAL A 99 -2.23 -11.33 -3.01
N ILE A 100 -3.39 -11.88 -2.65
CA ILE A 100 -4.50 -11.13 -2.10
C ILE A 100 -4.94 -11.70 -0.77
N VAL A 101 -5.48 -10.83 0.08
CA VAL A 101 -6.35 -11.22 1.17
C VAL A 101 -7.79 -11.23 0.65
N LEU A 102 -8.53 -12.27 0.98
CA LEU A 102 -9.92 -12.49 0.56
C LEU A 102 -10.78 -12.92 1.75
N LYS A 103 -12.08 -12.65 1.68
CA LYS A 103 -13.09 -13.27 2.54
C LYS A 103 -13.37 -14.67 2.02
N PHE A 104 -13.45 -15.65 2.91
CA PHE A 104 -13.73 -17.02 2.49
C PHE A 104 -15.16 -17.13 1.96
N PRO A 105 -15.40 -17.56 0.69
CA PRO A 105 -16.73 -17.51 0.10
C PRO A 105 -17.81 -18.34 0.81
N LYS A 106 -17.42 -19.36 1.59
CA LYS A 106 -18.37 -20.17 2.38
C LYS A 106 -18.63 -19.61 3.77
N ASP A 107 -17.75 -18.75 4.29
CA ASP A 107 -17.90 -18.08 5.59
C ASP A 107 -17.09 -16.77 5.58
N THR A 108 -17.78 -15.67 5.31
CA THR A 108 -17.17 -14.35 5.15
C THR A 108 -16.63 -13.75 6.44
N SER A 109 -16.80 -14.42 7.59
CA SER A 109 -16.13 -14.04 8.84
C SER A 109 -14.64 -14.43 8.85
N GLN A 110 -14.24 -15.34 7.96
CA GLN A 110 -12.87 -15.83 7.84
C GLN A 110 -12.16 -15.15 6.67
N TYR A 111 -10.86 -14.88 6.87
CA TYR A 111 -9.99 -14.28 5.86
C TYR A 111 -8.89 -15.24 5.47
N PHE A 112 -8.61 -15.35 4.17
CA PHE A 112 -7.51 -16.14 3.63
C PHE A 112 -6.57 -15.29 2.78
N ILE A 113 -5.33 -15.77 2.68
CA ILE A 113 -4.34 -15.28 1.71
C ILE A 113 -4.18 -16.33 0.61
N LYS A 114 -4.29 -15.91 -0.65
CA LYS A 114 -4.14 -16.75 -1.85
C LYS A 114 -3.55 -15.93 -3.01
N ARG A 115 -3.08 -16.61 -4.04
CA ARG A 115 -2.59 -15.99 -5.27
C ARG A 115 -3.61 -16.12 -6.39
N ILE A 116 -3.83 -15.04 -7.12
CA ILE A 116 -4.67 -15.04 -8.33
C ILE A 116 -3.95 -15.80 -9.44
N VAL A 117 -4.61 -16.84 -9.95
CA VAL A 117 -4.08 -17.68 -11.02
C VAL A 117 -4.97 -17.63 -12.26
N GLY A 118 -6.28 -17.43 -12.13
CA GLY A 118 -7.23 -17.26 -13.23
C GLY A 118 -7.92 -15.90 -13.19
N LEU A 119 -8.09 -15.28 -14.36
CA LEU A 119 -8.70 -13.96 -14.52
C LEU A 119 -10.12 -14.04 -15.13
N PRO A 120 -10.93 -12.98 -14.99
CA PRO A 120 -12.27 -12.93 -15.57
C PRO A 120 -12.28 -13.27 -17.07
N GLY A 121 -13.25 -14.09 -17.49
CA GLY A 121 -13.42 -14.50 -18.89
C GLY A 121 -12.49 -15.61 -19.36
N GLU A 122 -11.65 -16.16 -18.50
CA GLU A 122 -10.75 -17.27 -18.82
C GLU A 122 -11.33 -18.64 -18.45
N GLN A 123 -10.77 -19.69 -19.03
CA GLN A 123 -11.01 -21.06 -18.63
C GLN A 123 -9.73 -21.66 -18.04
N ILE A 124 -9.87 -22.30 -16.87
CA ILE A 124 -8.78 -22.92 -16.12
C ILE A 124 -8.86 -24.43 -16.29
N LYS A 125 -7.74 -25.04 -16.66
CA LYS A 125 -7.56 -26.50 -16.74
C LYS A 125 -6.34 -26.93 -15.95
N PHE A 126 -6.31 -28.21 -15.60
CA PHE A 126 -5.17 -28.86 -14.97
C PHE A 126 -4.71 -30.00 -15.86
N GLU A 127 -3.53 -29.86 -16.46
CA GLU A 127 -2.97 -30.83 -17.39
C GLU A 127 -1.52 -31.12 -17.03
N GLN A 128 -1.16 -32.41 -16.95
CA GLN A 128 0.22 -32.86 -16.65
C GLN A 128 0.82 -32.25 -15.36
N GLY A 129 -0.02 -31.87 -14.39
CA GLY A 129 0.42 -31.24 -13.16
C GLY A 129 0.72 -29.74 -13.29
N SER A 130 0.29 -29.08 -14.36
CA SER A 130 0.38 -27.64 -14.55
C SER A 130 -1.01 -27.02 -14.67
N VAL A 131 -1.12 -25.74 -14.29
CA VAL A 131 -2.31 -24.95 -14.58
C VAL A 131 -2.23 -24.48 -16.03
N VAL A 132 -3.28 -24.71 -16.79
CA VAL A 132 -3.40 -24.28 -18.19
C VAL A 132 -4.51 -23.24 -18.30
N ILE A 133 -4.19 -22.10 -18.91
CA ILE A 133 -5.12 -20.99 -19.14
C ILE A 133 -5.57 -21.03 -20.59
N VAL A 134 -6.88 -21.10 -20.81
CA VAL A 134 -7.50 -20.96 -22.11
C VAL A 134 -8.23 -19.62 -22.14
N ASN A 135 -7.90 -18.78 -23.11
CA ASN A 135 -8.57 -17.49 -23.32
C ASN A 135 -8.61 -17.15 -24.82
N LYS A 136 -9.02 -15.93 -25.17
CA LYS A 136 -9.13 -15.51 -26.59
C LYS A 136 -7.79 -15.47 -27.31
N GLU A 137 -6.71 -15.17 -26.61
CA GLU A 137 -5.36 -15.08 -27.15
C GLU A 137 -4.71 -16.46 -27.27
N TYR A 138 -4.98 -17.34 -26.29
CA TYR A 138 -4.50 -18.73 -26.24
C TYR A 138 -5.68 -19.72 -26.26
N PRO A 139 -6.39 -19.87 -27.39
CA PRO A 139 -7.55 -20.77 -27.47
C PRO A 139 -7.16 -22.26 -27.34
N GLY A 140 -5.89 -22.60 -27.62
CA GLY A 140 -5.33 -23.94 -27.42
C GLY A 140 -4.94 -24.25 -25.97
N GLY A 141 -4.96 -23.24 -25.09
CA GLY A 141 -4.45 -23.35 -23.73
C GLY A 141 -2.95 -23.07 -23.64
N MET A 142 -2.56 -22.33 -22.63
CA MET A 142 -1.16 -22.04 -22.30
C MET A 142 -0.85 -22.52 -20.87
N PRO A 143 0.13 -23.42 -20.69
CA PRO A 143 0.57 -23.81 -19.36
C PRO A 143 1.26 -22.63 -18.67
N LEU A 144 0.87 -22.33 -17.44
CA LEU A 144 1.49 -21.28 -16.65
C LEU A 144 2.86 -21.72 -16.15
N LYS A 145 3.85 -20.85 -16.36
CA LYS A 145 5.17 -20.95 -15.75
C LYS A 145 5.16 -20.21 -14.42
N GLU A 146 5.26 -20.95 -13.33
CA GLU A 146 5.05 -20.43 -11.97
C GLU A 146 6.37 -20.41 -11.20
N SER A 147 7.22 -19.43 -11.50
CA SER A 147 8.59 -19.30 -10.94
C SER A 147 8.65 -19.15 -9.42
N TYR A 148 7.53 -18.78 -8.80
CA TYR A 148 7.39 -18.58 -7.36
C TYR A 148 7.13 -19.88 -6.58
N LEU A 149 7.03 -21.03 -7.25
CA LEU A 149 6.90 -22.33 -6.61
C LEU A 149 8.30 -22.95 -6.42
N GLU A 150 8.66 -23.32 -5.18
CA GLU A 150 9.99 -23.91 -4.87
C GLU A 150 10.18 -25.32 -5.43
N THR A 151 9.08 -26.06 -5.61
CA THR A 151 9.12 -27.41 -6.15
C THR A 151 8.35 -27.42 -7.46
N SER A 152 8.82 -28.20 -8.44
CA SER A 152 8.03 -28.68 -9.58
C SER A 152 6.90 -29.64 -9.13
N GLY A 153 6.28 -29.34 -7.98
CA GLY A 153 5.16 -30.06 -7.43
C GLY A 153 4.00 -29.94 -8.39
N GLN A 154 3.43 -31.08 -8.74
CA GLN A 154 2.28 -31.12 -9.64
C GLN A 154 1.13 -30.36 -9.01
N THR A 155 0.58 -29.43 -9.78
CA THR A 155 -0.69 -28.79 -9.47
C THR A 155 -1.80 -29.68 -9.96
N LEU A 156 -2.29 -30.51 -9.04
CA LEU A 156 -3.44 -31.34 -9.27
C LEU A 156 -4.71 -30.52 -9.01
N GLY A 157 -5.66 -30.63 -9.92
CA GLY A 157 -7.00 -30.10 -9.80
C GLY A 157 -8.02 -31.11 -10.30
N LYS A 158 -9.29 -30.73 -10.37
CA LYS A 158 -10.32 -31.58 -10.96
C LYS A 158 -10.08 -31.70 -12.47
N ASN A 159 -10.48 -32.83 -13.05
CA ASN A 159 -10.35 -33.06 -14.51
C ASN A 159 -11.28 -32.15 -15.35
N GLU A 160 -12.23 -31.46 -14.70
CA GLU A 160 -13.16 -30.55 -15.36
C GLU A 160 -12.56 -29.15 -15.50
N ALA A 161 -12.72 -28.57 -16.68
CA ALA A 161 -12.35 -27.18 -16.93
C ALA A 161 -13.30 -26.23 -16.19
N VAL A 162 -12.76 -25.16 -15.62
CA VAL A 162 -13.53 -24.13 -14.90
C VAL A 162 -13.59 -22.88 -15.75
N ASN A 163 -14.79 -22.45 -16.16
CA ASN A 163 -14.99 -21.19 -16.87
C ASN A 163 -15.24 -20.07 -15.85
N LEU A 164 -14.53 -18.95 -16.01
CA LEU A 164 -14.68 -17.76 -15.18
C LEU A 164 -15.54 -16.73 -15.90
N GLY A 165 -16.59 -16.27 -15.24
CA GLY A 165 -17.42 -15.15 -15.67
C GLY A 165 -16.74 -13.79 -15.51
N SER A 166 -17.51 -12.73 -15.75
CA SER A 166 -17.08 -11.36 -15.46
C SER A 166 -16.97 -11.14 -13.95
N GLY A 167 -15.83 -10.66 -13.46
CA GLY A 167 -15.60 -10.43 -12.03
C GLY A 167 -15.34 -11.69 -11.22
N GLU A 168 -15.06 -12.82 -11.87
CA GLU A 168 -14.73 -14.08 -11.24
C GLU A 168 -13.24 -14.40 -11.38
N TYR A 169 -12.64 -14.83 -10.27
CA TYR A 169 -11.22 -15.16 -10.19
C TYR A 169 -11.04 -16.60 -9.74
N TYR A 170 -9.93 -17.21 -10.16
CA TYR A 170 -9.50 -18.50 -9.65
C TYR A 170 -8.19 -18.33 -8.88
N VAL A 171 -8.16 -18.76 -7.63
CA VAL A 171 -7.01 -18.53 -6.75
C VAL A 171 -6.44 -19.84 -6.23
N LEU A 172 -5.13 -19.88 -6.07
CA LEU A 172 -4.40 -21.03 -5.54
C LEU A 172 -3.52 -20.61 -4.38
N GLY A 173 -3.26 -21.55 -3.48
CA GLY A 173 -2.15 -21.40 -2.53
C GLY A 173 -0.82 -21.75 -3.20
N ASP A 174 0.24 -21.05 -2.81
CA ASP A 174 1.60 -21.36 -3.28
C ASP A 174 2.02 -22.76 -2.80
N ASN A 175 1.55 -23.19 -1.62
CA ASN A 175 1.71 -24.56 -1.17
C ASN A 175 0.60 -25.45 -1.76
N ARG A 176 0.81 -25.89 -3.01
CA ARG A 176 -0.19 -26.61 -3.82
C ARG A 176 -0.76 -27.86 -3.15
N THR A 177 0.00 -28.55 -2.31
CA THR A 177 -0.46 -29.79 -1.66
C THR A 177 -1.16 -29.56 -0.32
N ALA A 178 -0.97 -28.40 0.32
CA ALA A 178 -1.51 -28.09 1.65
C ALA A 178 -2.43 -26.85 1.67
N SER A 179 -3.04 -26.52 0.53
CA SER A 179 -3.89 -25.35 0.38
C SER A 179 -5.36 -25.72 0.17
N SER A 180 -6.23 -25.14 1.00
CA SER A 180 -7.67 -25.05 0.73
C SER A 180 -7.93 -23.80 -0.10
N ASP A 181 -8.08 -23.97 -1.41
CA ASP A 181 -8.22 -22.89 -2.41
C ASP A 181 -9.34 -23.19 -3.42
N SER A 182 -9.37 -22.50 -4.56
CA SER A 182 -10.45 -22.62 -5.54
C SER A 182 -10.67 -24.05 -6.05
N ARG A 183 -9.67 -24.95 -5.92
CA ARG A 183 -9.84 -26.40 -6.22
C ARG A 183 -10.84 -27.08 -5.30
N VAL A 184 -10.98 -26.59 -4.07
CA VAL A 184 -11.83 -27.17 -3.01
C VAL A 184 -13.16 -26.42 -2.89
N TRP A 185 -13.12 -25.09 -2.90
CA TRP A 185 -14.31 -24.26 -2.63
C TRP A 185 -14.83 -23.47 -3.81
N GLY A 186 -14.16 -23.51 -4.97
CA GLY A 186 -14.66 -22.96 -6.22
C GLY A 186 -14.18 -21.54 -6.52
N ILE A 187 -14.96 -20.84 -7.33
CA ILE A 187 -14.62 -19.53 -7.89
C ILE A 187 -14.65 -18.46 -6.79
N LEU A 188 -13.78 -17.46 -6.91
CA LEU A 188 -13.73 -16.29 -6.03
C LEU A 188 -14.40 -15.08 -6.73
N PRO A 189 -15.51 -14.56 -6.21
CA PRO A 189 -16.09 -13.30 -6.68
C PRO A 189 -15.18 -12.11 -6.35
N THR A 190 -15.17 -11.09 -7.21
CA THR A 190 -14.37 -9.88 -6.99
C THR A 190 -14.70 -9.16 -5.67
N ASP A 191 -15.97 -9.19 -5.25
CA ASP A 191 -16.44 -8.53 -4.02
C ASP A 191 -15.88 -9.16 -2.73
N ASP A 192 -15.39 -10.40 -2.83
CA ASP A 192 -14.74 -11.09 -1.72
C ASP A 192 -13.24 -10.79 -1.63
N ILE A 193 -12.66 -10.07 -2.61
CA ILE A 193 -11.27 -9.62 -2.57
C ILE A 193 -11.16 -8.40 -1.65
N VAL A 194 -10.32 -8.52 -0.62
CA VAL A 194 -10.15 -7.47 0.39
C VAL A 194 -9.06 -6.49 -0.02
N GLY A 195 -7.93 -6.99 -0.54
CA GLY A 195 -6.80 -6.15 -0.95
C GLY A 195 -5.58 -6.96 -1.35
N LYS A 196 -4.63 -6.28 -2.00
CA LYS A 196 -3.36 -6.85 -2.46
C LYS A 196 -2.33 -6.84 -1.34
N VAL A 197 -1.61 -7.94 -1.15
CA VAL A 197 -0.46 -7.98 -0.25
C VAL A 197 0.69 -7.20 -0.89
N TRP A 198 1.17 -6.16 -0.21
CA TRP A 198 2.19 -5.26 -0.73
C TRP A 198 3.54 -5.42 -0.02
N LEU A 199 3.52 -5.62 1.30
CA LEU A 199 4.71 -5.57 2.14
C LEU A 199 4.62 -6.58 3.28
N ARG A 200 5.71 -7.32 3.56
CA ARG A 200 5.93 -8.01 4.84
C ARG A 200 6.73 -7.08 5.75
N VAL A 201 6.17 -6.76 6.91
CA VAL A 201 6.84 -5.92 7.91
C VAL A 201 7.45 -6.71 9.08
N PHE A 202 7.01 -7.96 9.30
CA PHE A 202 7.57 -8.85 10.30
C PHE A 202 7.49 -10.32 9.85
N PRO A 203 8.47 -11.19 10.16
CA PRO A 203 9.70 -10.92 10.93
C PRO A 203 10.71 -10.03 10.19
N LEU A 204 11.49 -9.23 10.93
CA LEU A 204 12.36 -8.19 10.36
C LEU A 204 13.46 -8.74 9.44
N ASN A 205 13.89 -9.99 9.65
CA ASN A 205 14.85 -10.68 8.79
C ASN A 205 14.30 -10.98 7.40
N ASN A 206 12.98 -11.03 7.25
CA ASN A 206 12.28 -11.29 5.99
C ASN A 206 11.44 -10.08 5.55
N PHE A 207 11.76 -8.88 6.06
CA PHE A 207 11.14 -7.64 5.63
C PHE A 207 11.34 -7.44 4.13
N GLY A 208 10.27 -7.13 3.39
CA GLY A 208 10.37 -6.95 1.95
C GLY A 208 9.04 -6.64 1.27
N TRP A 209 9.17 -6.06 0.09
CA TRP A 209 8.07 -5.83 -0.83
C TRP A 209 7.76 -7.11 -1.60
N PHE A 210 6.50 -7.29 -1.99
CA PHE A 210 6.11 -8.38 -2.88
C PHE A 210 5.87 -7.85 -4.28
N GLU A 211 6.54 -8.47 -5.24
CA GLU A 211 6.36 -8.22 -6.66
C GLU A 211 5.40 -9.26 -7.24
N THR A 212 4.62 -8.84 -8.22
CA THR A 212 3.78 -9.74 -9.01
C THR A 212 4.69 -10.48 -9.99
N PRO A 213 4.69 -11.83 -10.00
CA PRO A 213 5.53 -12.57 -10.94
C PRO A 213 5.10 -12.28 -12.37
N GLU A 214 6.07 -12.18 -13.26
CA GLU A 214 5.81 -12.08 -14.70
C GLU A 214 5.38 -13.46 -15.24
N TYR A 215 4.34 -13.45 -16.06
CA TYR A 215 3.91 -14.60 -16.83
C TYR A 215 4.28 -14.31 -18.28
N ASP A 216 5.14 -15.17 -18.84
CA ASP A 216 5.47 -15.16 -20.25
C ASP A 216 4.20 -15.61 -21.00
N PHE A 217 3.45 -14.66 -21.56
CA PHE A 217 2.36 -14.90 -22.51
C PHE A 217 2.90 -14.65 -23.92
#